data_AF-A0A673HPV8-F1
#
_entry.id   AF-A0A673HPV8-F1
#
_cell.length_a   1.000
_cell.length_b   1.000
_cell.length_c   1.000
_cell.angle_alpha   90.00
_cell.angle_beta   90.00
_cell.angle_gamma   90.00
#
_symmetry.space_group_name_H-M   'P 1'
#
loop_
_entity.id
_entity.type
_entity.pdbx_description
1 polymer ?
#
loop_
_entity_poly.entity_id
_entity_poly.type
_entity_poly.pdbx_seq_one_letter_code
_entity_poly.pdbx_strand_id
1 'polypeptide(L)'
;MEEKRTVTFRDVAKSYFSQTRVDCRYTISSHHSWCSHDWIGLFKVGWLTVNDYYTFAWALAPEGYQTGTDANCSVAFHCMFIFEI
;
A
#
# COMPACT_ATOMS: atom_id res chain seq x y z
N MET A 1 -18.97 -8.67 13.66
CA MET A 1 -18.69 -9.08 12.27
C MET A 1 -17.33 -8.52 11.95
N GLU A 2 -16.30 -9.36 12.00
CA GLU A 2 -14.93 -8.94 11.78
C GLU A 2 -14.80 -8.59 10.30
N GLU A 3 -14.54 -7.32 10.00
CA GLU A 3 -14.26 -6.88 8.64
C GLU A 3 -12.99 -7.64 8.21
N LYS A 4 -13.15 -8.60 7.30
CA LYS A 4 -12.06 -9.48 6.87
C LYS A 4 -11.09 -8.67 6.01
N ARG A 5 -10.23 -7.91 6.67
CA ARG A 5 -9.27 -7.00 6.04
C ARG A 5 -8.14 -7.83 5.44
N THR A 6 -8.13 -7.92 4.11
CA THR A 6 -7.14 -8.71 3.38
C THR A 6 -5.76 -8.05 3.34
N VAL A 7 -5.68 -6.74 3.60
CA VAL A 7 -4.46 -5.95 3.61
C VAL A 7 -4.44 -5.03 4.82
N THR A 8 -3.31 -4.98 5.54
CA THR A 8 -3.10 -4.09 6.68
C THR A 8 -1.81 -3.29 6.50
N PHE A 9 -1.91 -1.96 6.49
CA PHE A 9 -0.74 -1.07 6.50
C PHE A 9 -0.11 -1.04 7.89
N ARG A 10 1.22 -1.08 7.93
CA ARG A 10 2.02 -1.14 9.16
C ARG A 10 2.96 0.04 9.23
N ASP A 11 3.29 0.44 10.46
CA ASP A 11 4.26 1.50 10.73
C ASP A 11 3.98 2.81 9.99
N VAL A 12 2.69 3.15 9.86
CA VAL A 12 2.24 4.39 9.22
C VAL A 12 2.50 5.54 10.18
N ALA A 13 3.35 6.48 9.77
CA ALA A 13 3.64 7.67 10.55
C ALA A 13 2.54 8.72 10.39
N LYS A 14 2.41 9.61 11.39
CA LYS A 14 1.49 10.76 11.31
C LYS A 14 1.90 11.78 10.26
N SER A 15 3.20 11.86 9.96
CA SER A 15 3.78 12.76 8.97
C SER A 15 5.03 12.12 8.35
N TYR A 16 5.32 12.52 7.12
CA TYR A 16 6.50 12.10 6.38
C TYR A 16 7.25 13.33 5.90
N PHE A 17 8.58 13.27 5.90
CA PHE A 17 9.41 14.40 5.44
C PHE A 17 9.32 14.56 3.93
N SER A 18 9.15 15.80 3.49
CA SER A 18 9.18 16.14 2.07
C SER A 18 10.49 15.71 1.41
N GLN A 19 10.44 15.35 0.13
CA GLN A 19 11.61 14.95 -0.67
C GLN A 19 12.33 13.67 -0.17
N THR A 20 11.73 12.93 0.76
CA THR A 20 12.27 11.62 1.20
C THR A 20 11.56 10.46 0.51
N ARG A 21 12.23 9.31 0.48
CA ARG A 21 11.59 8.05 0.12
C ARG A 21 10.76 7.58 1.33
N VAL A 22 9.48 7.30 1.11
CA VAL A 22 8.61 6.69 2.12
C VAL A 22 8.44 5.22 1.80
N ASP A 23 8.88 4.37 2.72
CA ASP A 23 8.64 2.94 2.66
C ASP A 23 7.27 2.64 3.26
N CYS A 24 6.31 2.31 2.40
CA CYS A 24 4.97 1.90 2.80
C CYS A 24 5.01 0.39 3.05
N ARG A 25 4.91 0.00 4.32
CA ARG A 25 4.91 -1.40 4.75
C ARG A 25 3.49 -1.89 4.94
N TYR A 26 3.21 -3.08 4.47
CA TYR A 26 1.91 -3.71 4.63
C TYR A 26 2.04 -5.22 4.82
N THR A 27 0.97 -5.82 5.32
CA THR A 27 0.80 -7.27 5.43
C THR A 27 -0.42 -7.65 4.63
N ILE A 28 -0.27 -8.63 3.75
CA ILE A 28 -1.35 -9.28 3.03
C ILE A 28 -1.71 -10.54 3.79
N SER A 29 -3.00 -10.74 4.04
CA SER A 29 -3.50 -11.97 4.65
C SER A 29 -3.55 -13.11 3.64
N SER A 30 -3.46 -14.33 4.13
CA SER A 30 -3.72 -15.61 3.43
C SER A 30 -5.03 -15.67 2.66
N HIS A 31 -5.98 -14.79 2.94
CA HIS A 31 -7.26 -14.71 2.26
C HIS A 31 -7.25 -13.86 0.98
N HIS A 32 -6.16 -13.11 0.75
CA HIS A 32 -5.92 -12.40 -0.49
C HIS A 32 -5.19 -13.31 -1.47
N SER A 33 -5.52 -13.19 -2.75
CA SER A 33 -4.76 -13.81 -3.82
C SER A 33 -4.04 -12.71 -4.59
N TRP A 34 -2.71 -12.80 -4.67
CA TRP A 34 -1.91 -11.84 -5.42
C TRP A 34 -2.35 -11.76 -6.88
N CYS A 35 -2.54 -10.54 -7.40
CA CYS A 35 -2.73 -10.27 -8.81
C CYS A 35 -1.60 -9.38 -9.35
N SER A 36 -1.15 -9.61 -10.59
CA SER A 36 -0.15 -8.76 -11.25
C SER A 36 -0.61 -7.31 -11.45
N HIS A 37 -1.91 -7.05 -11.28
CA HIS A 37 -2.52 -5.73 -11.37
C HIS A 37 -2.80 -5.13 -9.98
N ASP A 38 -2.31 -5.73 -8.89
CA ASP A 38 -2.43 -5.14 -7.56
C ASP A 38 -1.50 -3.94 -7.44
N TRP A 39 -2.01 -2.84 -6.88
CA TRP A 39 -1.25 -1.61 -6.66
C TRP A 39 -1.65 -0.96 -5.34
N ILE A 40 -0.71 -0.21 -4.78
CA ILE A 40 -0.94 0.62 -3.59
C ILE A 40 -1.03 2.07 -4.06
N GLY A 41 -2.15 2.71 -3.76
CA GLY A 41 -2.37 4.12 -4.06
C GLY A 41 -2.14 5.01 -2.86
N LEU A 42 -1.57 6.19 -3.10
CA LEU A 42 -1.63 7.31 -2.18
C LEU A 42 -2.80 8.19 -2.58
N PHE A 43 -3.71 8.44 -1.65
CA PHE A 43 -4.92 9.21 -1.88
C PHE A 43 -4.97 10.41 -0.95
N LYS A 44 -5.55 11.51 -1.43
CA LYS A 44 -5.96 12.60 -0.56
C LYS A 44 -7.15 12.18 0.28
N VAL A 45 -7.15 12.52 1.57
CA VAL A 45 -8.30 12.25 2.45
C VAL A 45 -9.54 12.92 1.85
N GLY A 46 -10.64 12.15 1.77
CA GLY A 46 -11.86 12.59 1.09
C GLY A 46 -11.96 12.21 -0.38
N TRP A 47 -11.08 11.33 -0.89
CA TRP A 47 -11.23 10.69 -2.20
C TRP A 47 -12.60 9.98 -2.32
N LEU A 48 -13.17 10.00 -3.52
CA LEU A 48 -14.50 9.43 -3.80
C LEU A 48 -14.41 8.20 -4.69
N THR A 49 -13.42 8.19 -5.59
CA THR A 49 -13.20 7.11 -6.54
C THR A 49 -11.77 6.61 -6.49
N VAL A 50 -11.56 5.37 -6.94
CA VAL A 50 -10.23 4.77 -7.07
C VAL A 50 -9.34 5.57 -8.04
N ASN A 51 -9.92 6.36 -8.94
CA ASN A 51 -9.18 7.22 -9.88
C ASN A 51 -8.64 8.51 -9.25
N ASP A 52 -9.04 8.84 -8.02
CA ASP A 52 -8.57 10.04 -7.30
C ASP A 52 -7.21 9.81 -6.62
N TYR A 53 -6.45 8.80 -7.07
CA TYR A 53 -5.11 8.54 -6.55
C TYR A 53 -4.17 9.67 -6.96
N TYR A 54 -3.36 10.11 -6.01
CA TYR A 54 -2.33 11.10 -6.25
C TYR A 54 -1.11 10.48 -6.94
N THR A 55 -0.70 9.31 -6.45
CA THR A 55 0.32 8.47 -7.09
C THR A 55 0.07 7.01 -6.69
N PHE A 56 0.70 6.08 -7.40
CA PHE A 56 0.58 4.66 -7.13
C PHE A 56 1.91 3.94 -7.29
N ALA A 57 2.02 2.79 -6.65
CA ALA A 57 3.12 1.85 -6.83
C ALA A 57 2.54 0.45 -7.03
N TRP A 58 3.08 -0.28 -8.01
CA TRP A 58 2.70 -1.68 -8.21
C TRP A 58 3.09 -2.52 -6.99
N ALA A 59 2.15 -3.34 -6.53
CA ALA A 59 2.42 -4.32 -5.50
C ALA A 59 3.03 -5.55 -6.21
N LEU A 60 4.31 -5.81 -5.96
CA LEU A 60 4.98 -7.01 -6.45
C LEU A 60 4.88 -8.14 -5.44
N ALA A 61 4.55 -9.33 -5.92
CA ALA A 61 4.50 -10.51 -5.07
C ALA A 61 5.87 -10.73 -4.42
N PRO A 62 5.91 -11.03 -3.11
CA PRO A 62 7.16 -11.35 -2.46
C PRO A 62 7.75 -12.61 -3.08
N GLU A 63 9.07 -12.68 -3.10
CA GLU A 63 9.78 -13.84 -3.62
C GLU A 63 9.35 -15.10 -2.84
N GLY A 64 8.96 -16.14 -3.58
CA GLY A 64 8.47 -17.38 -2.97
C GLY A 64 7.03 -17.31 -2.42
N TYR A 65 6.22 -16.33 -2.83
CA TYR A 65 4.81 -16.24 -2.45
C TYR A 65 4.06 -17.56 -2.68
N GLN A 66 3.35 -18.01 -1.64
CA GLN A 66 2.44 -19.15 -1.70
C GLN A 66 1.01 -18.67 -1.46
N THR A 67 0.07 -19.16 -2.26
CA THR A 67 -1.35 -18.84 -2.06
C THR A 67 -1.80 -19.38 -0.71
N GLY A 68 -2.49 -18.56 0.10
CA GLY A 68 -2.93 -18.97 1.42
C GLY A 68 -1.93 -18.69 2.55
N THR A 69 -0.84 -17.95 2.29
CA THR A 69 0.08 -17.49 3.35
C THR A 69 -0.03 -15.99 3.58
N ASP A 70 0.11 -15.57 4.83
CA ASP A 70 0.30 -14.17 5.15
C ASP A 70 1.68 -13.71 4.67
N ALA A 71 1.77 -12.52 4.09
CA ALA A 71 3.01 -12.02 3.54
C ALA A 71 3.26 -10.56 3.91
N ASN A 72 4.49 -10.27 4.28
CA ASN A 72 4.96 -8.93 4.59
C ASN A 72 5.60 -8.32 3.33
N CYS A 73 5.09 -7.16 2.93
CA CYS A 73 5.52 -6.49 1.72
C CYS A 73 5.80 -5.01 2.00
N SER A 74 6.57 -4.40 1.11
CA SER A 74 6.74 -2.95 1.11
C SER A 74 6.80 -2.40 -0.31
N VAL A 75 6.36 -1.15 -0.46
CA VAL A 75 6.55 -0.36 -1.67
C VAL A 75 7.12 1.00 -1.30
N ALA A 76 8.00 1.52 -2.14
CA ALA A 76 8.61 2.82 -1.93
C ALA A 76 7.88 3.88 -2.74
N PHE A 77 7.35 4.90 -2.04
CA PHE A 77 6.84 6.11 -2.67
C PHE A 77 7.89 7.21 -2.64
N HIS A 78 7.96 7.98 -3.72
CA HIS A 78 8.83 9.15 -3.78
C HIS A 78 8.04 10.40 -3.38
N CYS A 79 8.36 10.98 -2.22
CA CYS A 79 7.58 12.08 -1.65
C CYS A 79 7.89 13.46 -2.23
N MET A 80 8.57 13.56 -3.37
CA MET A 80 8.69 14.85 -4.07
C MET A 80 7.31 15.45 -4.44
N PHE A 81 6.26 14.63 -4.42
CA PHE A 81 4.89 15.04 -4.72
C PHE A 81 4.02 15.24 -3.46
N ILE A 82 4.42 14.79 -2.26
CA ILE A 82 3.60 14.87 -1.04
C ILE A 82 3.85 16.20 -0.31
N PHE A 83 3.69 17.33 -0.99
CA PHE A 83 3.76 18.65 -0.36
C PHE A 83 2.36 19.25 -0.07
N GLU A 84 1.28 18.63 -0.56
CA GLU A 84 -0.05 19.24 -0.50
C GLU A 84 -1.20 18.20 -0.47
N ILE A 85 -1.14 17.25 0.46
CA ILE A 85 -2.26 16.32 0.71
C ILE A 85 -3.02 16.75 1.97
#